data_AF-W4V2F6-F1
#
_entry.id   AF-W4V2F6-F1
#
_cell.length_a   1.000
_cell.length_b   1.000
_cell.length_c   1.000
_cell.angle_alpha   90.00
_cell.angle_beta   90.00
_cell.angle_gamma   90.00
#
_symmetry.space_group_name_H-M   'P 1'
#
loop_
_entity.id
_entity.type
_entity.pdbx_description
1 polymer ?
#
loop_
_entity_poly.entity_id
_entity_poly.type
_entity_poly.pdbx_seq_one_letter_code
_entity_poly.pdbx_strand_id
1 'polypeptide(L)' 'MAKRYKDTDAWSKDPILNEESLDLLQKVMGMAGELKKEAPYEKIVTTEFAKKAIENFEK' A
#
# COMPACT_ATOMS: atom_id res chain seq x y z
N MET A 1 0.83 7.95 -26.36
CA MET A 1 -0.16 7.72 -25.27
C MET A 1 0.39 6.89 -24.09
N ALA A 2 1.71 6.72 -23.95
CA ALA A 2 2.32 5.85 -22.93
C ALA A 2 3.06 6.59 -21.79
N LYS A 3 3.23 7.92 -21.88
CA LYS A 3 4.02 8.70 -20.91
C LYS A 3 3.26 9.01 -19.61
N ARG A 4 1.95 9.29 -19.71
CA ARG A 4 1.09 9.70 -18.57
C ARG A 4 1.04 8.67 -17.43
N TYR A 5 1.08 7.38 -17.76
CA TYR A 5 1.06 6.31 -16.76
C TYR A 5 2.40 6.15 -16.02
N LYS A 6 3.50 6.58 -16.63
CA LYS A 6 4.85 6.48 -16.03
C LYS A 6 5.14 7.61 -15.06
N ASP A 7 4.54 8.78 -15.28
CA ASP A 7 4.70 9.97 -14.44
C ASP A 7 3.72 10.03 -13.26
N THR A 8 2.75 9.12 -13.23
CA THR A 8 1.87 9.02 -12.07
C THR A 8 2.66 8.25 -11.01
N ASP A 9 3.05 8.93 -9.93
CA ASP A 9 3.70 8.37 -8.73
C ASP A 9 2.78 7.40 -7.94
N ALA A 10 1.89 6.70 -8.66
CA ALA A 10 0.98 5.68 -8.17
C ALA A 10 1.69 4.34 -7.89
N TRP A 11 2.99 4.26 -8.16
CA TRP A 11 3.78 3.09 -7.82
C TRP A 11 4.38 3.26 -6.43
N SER A 12 4.04 2.35 -5.52
CA SER A 12 4.64 2.32 -4.19
C SER A 12 6.15 2.07 -4.35
N LYS A 13 6.98 3.02 -3.92
CA LYS A 13 8.45 2.97 -4.07
C LYS A 13 9.08 1.90 -3.19
N ASP A 14 8.41 1.61 -2.08
CA ASP A 14 8.83 0.65 -1.08
C ASP A 14 7.77 -0.44 -0.91
N PRO A 15 8.17 -1.69 -0.62
CA PRO A 15 7.22 -2.75 -0.29
C PRO A 15 6.53 -2.54 1.07
N ILE A 16 6.83 -1.44 1.76
CA ILE A 16 6.24 -1.06 3.04
C ILE A 16 4.92 -0.34 2.76
N LEU A 17 3.82 -1.01 3.07
CA LEU A 17 2.51 -0.39 3.07
C LEU A 17 2.43 0.58 4.27
N ASN A 18 2.42 1.89 4.02
CA ASN A 18 2.23 2.89 5.08
C ASN A 18 0.77 2.98 5.53
N GLU A 19 0.54 3.47 6.75
CA GLU A 19 -0.79 3.66 7.30
C GLU A 19 -1.67 4.56 6.43
N GLU A 20 -1.14 5.71 5.98
CA GLU A 20 -1.85 6.64 5.10
C GLU A 20 -2.22 6.00 3.74
N SER A 21 -1.35 5.14 3.20
CA SER A 21 -1.62 4.43 1.95
C SER A 21 -2.73 3.39 2.13
N LEU A 22 -2.76 2.69 3.27
CA LEU A 22 -3.86 1.80 3.61
C LEU A 22 -5.15 2.58 3.81
N ASP A 23 -5.12 3.71 4.51
CA ASP A 23 -6.29 4.55 4.77
C ASP A 23 -6.94 5.04 3.46
N LEU A 24 -6.12 5.54 2.53
CA LEU A 24 -6.57 5.89 1.17
C LEU A 24 -7.20 4.70 0.45
N LEU A 25 -6.59 3.52 0.54
CA LEU A 25 -7.11 2.29 -0.07
C LEU A 25 -8.47 1.91 0.52
N GLN A 26 -8.59 1.93 1.85
CA GLN A 26 -9.82 1.62 2.56
C GLN A 26 -10.94 2.60 2.23
N LYS A 27 -10.61 3.89 2.14
CA LYS A 27 -11.53 4.94 1.72
C LYS A 27 -12.05 4.71 0.29
N VAL A 28 -11.17 4.33 -0.64
CA VAL A 28 -11.56 3.98 -2.02
C VAL A 28 -12.44 2.72 -2.04
N MET A 29 -12.09 1.68 -1.29
CA MET A 29 -12.90 0.46 -1.19
C MET A 29 -14.27 0.73 -0.53
N GLY A 30 -14.34 1.65 0.44
CA GLY A 30 -15.58 2.10 1.06
C GLY A 30 -16.45 2.91 0.10
N MET A 31 -15.85 3.82 -0.68
CA MET A 31 -16.56 4.54 -1.75
C MET A 31 -17.08 3.61 -2.84
N ALA A 32 -16.36 2.54 -3.14
CA ALA A 32 -16.81 1.50 -4.08
C ALA A 32 -17.91 0.58 -3.51
N GLY A 33 -18.23 0.69 -2.21
CA GLY A 33 -19.21 -0.16 -1.52
C GLY A 33 -18.71 -1.57 -1.15
N GLU A 34 -17.44 -1.87 -1.43
CA GLU A 34 -16.80 -3.17 -1.18
C GLU A 34 -16.29 -3.30 0.27
N LEU A 35 -16.06 -2.18 0.96
CA LEU A 35 -15.61 -2.17 2.36
C LEU A 35 -16.72 -1.73 3.32
N LYS A 36 -17.17 -2.64 4.19
CA LYS A 36 -18.20 -2.38 5.20
C LYS A 36 -17.69 -1.64 6.43
N LYS A 37 -16.40 -1.81 6.77
CA LYS A 37 -15.77 -1.20 7.94
C LYS A 37 -14.25 -1.14 7.74
N GLU A 38 -13.66 -0.02 8.14
CA GLU A 38 -12.20 0.14 8.19
C GLU A 38 -11.58 -0.79 9.23
N ALA A 39 -10.52 -1.48 8.82
CA ALA A 39 -9.70 -2.33 9.66
C ALA A 39 -8.50 -1.53 10.20
N PRO A 40 -8.15 -1.70 11.49
CA PRO A 40 -6.99 -1.03 12.06
C PRO A 40 -5.70 -1.58 11.43
N TYR A 41 -4.86 -0.67 10.95
CA TYR A 41 -3.61 -0.95 10.23
C TYR A 41 -2.76 -2.02 10.93
N GLU A 42 -2.52 -1.85 12.23
CA GLU A 42 -1.69 -2.75 13.04
C GLU A 42 -2.20 -4.20 13.12
N LYS A 43 -3.49 -4.44 12.87
CA LYS A 43 -4.06 -5.80 12.90
C LYS A 43 -4.00 -6.52 11.55
N ILE A 44 -3.92 -5.78 10.45
CA ILE A 44 -4.00 -6.35 9.10
C ILE A 44 -2.74 -6.17 8.28
N VAL A 45 -1.86 -5.23 8.66
CA VAL A 45 -0.60 -4.98 7.98
C VAL A 45 0.55 -5.46 8.86
N THR A 46 1.37 -6.34 8.30
CA THR A 46 2.67 -6.68 8.87
C THR A 46 3.79 -6.19 7.95
N THR A 47 4.67 -5.37 8.50
CA THR A 47 5.85 -4.87 7.78
C THR A 47 7.04 -5.81 7.90
N GLU A 48 6.93 -6.92 8.64
CA GLU A 48 8.04 -7.85 8.88
C GLU A 48 8.56 -8.47 7.58
N PHE A 49 7.68 -8.88 6.67
CA PHE A 49 8.07 -9.45 5.39
C PHE A 49 8.70 -8.40 4.47
N ALA A 50 8.15 -7.18 4.45
CA ALA A 50 8.70 -6.07 3.68
C ALA A 50 10.13 -5.72 4.15
N LYS A 51 10.34 -5.64 5.48
CA LYS A 51 11.66 -5.40 6.06
C LYS A 51 12.66 -6.51 5.73
N LYS A 52 12.26 -7.79 5.85
CA LYS A 52 13.10 -8.93 5.45
C LYS A 52 13.43 -8.93 3.96
N ALA A 53 12.49 -8.52 3.11
CA ALA A 53 12.71 -8.45 1.67
C ALA A 53 13.73 -7.36 1.32
N ILE A 54 13.64 -6.19 1.97
CA ILE A 54 14.62 -5.10 1.83
C ILE A 54 16.00 -5.56 2.32
N GLU A 55 16.08 -6.19 3.50
CA GLU A 55 17.34 -6.69 4.06
C GLU A 55 18.03 -7.74 3.17
N ASN A 56 17.24 -8.61 2.50
CA ASN A 56 17.79 -9.59 1.56
C ASN A 56 18.19 -8.97 0.21
N PHE A 57 17.65 -7.81 -0.16
CA PHE A 57 18.01 -7.12 -1.41
C PHE A 57 19.38 -6.43 -1.33
N GLU A 58 19.91 -6.18 -0.13
CA GLU A 58 21.24 -5.59 0.09
C GLU A 58 22.36 -6.62 0.28
N LYS A 59 22.09 -7.93 0.14
CA LYS A 59 23.10 -9.00 0.14
C LYS A 59 23.45 -9.46 -1.26
#